data_AF-A0A9D1FQU0-F1
#
_entry.id   AF-A0A9D1FQU0-F1
#
_cell.length_a   1.000
_cell.length_b   1.000
_cell.length_c   1.000
_cell.angle_alpha   90.00
_cell.angle_beta   90.00
_cell.angle_gamma   90.00
#
_symmetry.space_group_name_H-M   'P 1'
#
loop_
_entity.id
_entity.type
_entity.pdbx_description
1 polymer ?
#
loop_
_entity_poly.entity_id
_entity_poly.type
_entity_poly.pdbx_seq_one_letter_code
_entity_poly.pdbx_strand_id
1 'polypeptide(L)'
;ALFPGMRVEPVRGNVLTRLRKLDEGEFSALVLAGAGLKRLGLEDRISRVFSTDEILPAAGQGILAVQTRQGQDVSCLRLFDDRDARDCLLAERSFVRALDGGCSSPTAAFATVSGETITLKGMYVTARETVRFETVSGPREEGERLGASLADEMRRKYE
;
A
#
# COMPACT_ATOMS: atom_id res chain seq x y z
N ALA A 1 12.55 -12.03 -3.60
CA ALA A 1 11.95 -13.33 -3.21
C ALA A 1 11.30 -14.03 -4.40
N LEU A 2 10.27 -13.45 -5.05
CA LEU A 2 9.53 -14.12 -6.14
C LEU A 2 10.33 -14.35 -7.42
N PHE A 3 11.23 -13.43 -7.77
CA PHE A 3 12.02 -13.49 -9.00
C PHE A 3 13.52 -13.40 -8.64
N PRO A 4 14.11 -14.46 -8.08
CA PRO A 4 15.53 -14.46 -7.72
C PRO A 4 16.39 -14.28 -8.97
N GLY A 5 17.47 -13.50 -8.86
CA GLY A 5 18.41 -13.26 -9.95
C GLY A 5 17.96 -12.23 -11.00
N MET A 6 16.76 -11.65 -10.89
CA MET A 6 16.34 -10.56 -11.77
C MET A 6 17.02 -9.25 -11.35
N ARG A 7 17.52 -8.50 -12.35
CA ARG A 7 18.04 -7.15 -12.16
C ARG A 7 16.87 -6.17 -12.01
N VAL A 8 16.82 -5.46 -10.88
CA VAL A 8 15.81 -4.44 -10.61
C VAL A 8 16.42 -3.06 -10.83
N GLU A 9 15.83 -2.30 -11.74
CA GLU A 9 16.27 -0.94 -12.09
C GLU A 9 15.15 0.08 -11.81
N PRO A 10 15.47 1.30 -11.33
CA PRO A 10 14.48 2.32 -11.06
C PRO A 10 13.90 2.86 -12.36
N VAL A 11 12.57 2.96 -12.42
CA VAL A 11 11.85 3.60 -13.54
C VAL A 11 11.13 4.86 -13.05
N ARG A 12 11.31 5.98 -13.76
CA ARG A 12 10.68 7.28 -13.45
C ARG A 12 9.84 7.78 -14.62
N GLY A 13 8.93 8.71 -14.33
CA GLY A 13 7.93 9.25 -15.26
C GLY A 13 6.50 8.88 -14.86
N ASN A 14 5.52 9.47 -15.55
CA ASN A 14 4.12 9.06 -15.45
C ASN A 14 3.90 7.66 -16.06
N VAL A 15 2.71 7.09 -15.87
CA VAL A 15 2.39 5.71 -16.33
C VAL A 15 2.68 5.52 -17.82
N LEU A 16 2.24 6.44 -18.67
CA LEU A 16 2.44 6.36 -20.13
C LEU A 16 3.92 6.41 -20.52
N THR A 17 4.72 7.23 -19.84
CA THR A 17 6.18 7.29 -20.08
C THR A 17 6.84 5.97 -19.70
N ARG A 18 6.42 5.35 -18.59
CA ARG A 18 6.95 4.04 -18.17
C ARG A 18 6.59 2.96 -19.18
N LEU A 19 5.32 2.91 -19.62
CA LEU A 19 4.87 1.94 -20.63
C LEU A 19 5.62 2.12 -21.95
N ARG A 20 5.90 3.35 -22.37
CA ARG A 20 6.72 3.59 -23.57
C ARG A 20 8.13 3.00 -23.43
N LYS A 21 8.79 3.17 -22.27
CA LYS A 21 10.11 2.56 -22.01
C LYS A 21 10.09 1.03 -22.05
N LEU A 22 8.97 0.42 -21.62
CA LEU A 22 8.75 -1.02 -21.77
C LEU A 22 8.62 -1.40 -23.26
N ASP A 23 7.85 -0.63 -24.03
CA ASP A 23 7.64 -0.87 -25.47
C ASP A 23 8.92 -0.64 -26.30
N GLU A 24 9.79 0.28 -25.87
CA GLU A 24 11.10 0.57 -26.46
C GLU A 24 12.18 -0.45 -26.06
N GLY A 25 11.85 -1.41 -25.17
CA GLY A 25 12.78 -2.47 -24.75
C GLY A 25 13.80 -2.05 -23.68
N GLU A 26 13.66 -0.87 -23.06
CA GLU A 26 14.52 -0.46 -21.93
C GLU A 26 14.33 -1.38 -20.70
N PHE A 27 13.14 -1.95 -20.56
CA PHE A 27 12.78 -2.88 -19.48
C PHE A 27 12.13 -4.13 -20.07
N SER A 28 12.37 -5.30 -19.46
CA SER A 28 11.68 -6.55 -19.85
C SER A 28 10.30 -6.68 -19.20
N ALA A 29 10.08 -6.03 -18.07
CA ALA A 29 8.82 -6.03 -17.34
C ALA A 29 8.73 -4.79 -16.44
N LEU A 30 7.50 -4.38 -16.11
CA LEU A 30 7.21 -3.34 -15.14
C LEU A 30 6.27 -3.85 -14.06
N VAL A 31 6.48 -3.41 -12.82
CA VAL A 31 5.51 -3.57 -11.74
C VAL A 31 4.81 -2.22 -11.55
N LEU A 32 3.49 -2.20 -11.76
CA LEU A 32 2.64 -1.02 -11.67
C LEU A 32 1.40 -1.33 -10.82
N ALA A 33 0.83 -0.33 -10.17
CA ALA A 33 -0.43 -0.47 -9.46
C ALA A 33 -1.59 -0.69 -10.45
N GLY A 34 -2.29 -1.81 -10.33
CA GLY A 34 -3.42 -2.16 -11.21
C GLY A 34 -4.53 -1.09 -11.21
N ALA A 35 -4.81 -0.48 -10.06
CA ALA A 35 -5.79 0.61 -9.96
C ALA A 35 -5.47 1.82 -10.86
N GLY A 36 -4.18 2.13 -11.04
CA GLY A 36 -3.74 3.22 -11.92
C GLY A 36 -3.98 2.90 -13.39
N LEU A 37 -3.70 1.66 -13.81
CA LEU A 37 -3.96 1.21 -15.19
C LEU A 37 -5.46 1.18 -15.48
N LYS A 38 -6.27 0.63 -14.56
CA LYS A 38 -7.73 0.58 -14.69
C LYS A 38 -8.36 1.96 -14.87
N ARG A 39 -7.94 2.94 -14.06
CA ARG A 39 -8.44 4.32 -14.16
C ARG A 39 -8.09 5.01 -15.48
N LEU A 40 -7.05 4.54 -16.16
CA LEU A 40 -6.60 5.07 -17.45
C LEU A 40 -7.17 4.30 -18.64
N GLY A 41 -7.98 3.25 -18.42
CA GLY A 41 -8.47 2.39 -19.51
C GLY A 41 -7.36 1.55 -20.15
N LEU A 42 -6.34 1.16 -19.36
CA LEU A 42 -5.16 0.43 -19.82
C LEU A 42 -5.11 -1.00 -19.26
N GLU A 43 -6.26 -1.59 -18.93
CA GLU A 43 -6.36 -2.95 -18.39
C GLU A 43 -5.73 -4.00 -19.31
N ASP A 44 -5.80 -3.82 -20.62
CA ASP A 44 -5.20 -4.72 -21.62
C ASP A 44 -3.66 -4.77 -21.52
N ARG A 45 -3.04 -3.81 -20.82
CA ARG A 45 -1.59 -3.81 -20.56
C ARG A 45 -1.20 -4.67 -19.35
N ILE A 46 -2.17 -5.18 -18.58
CA ILE A 46 -1.92 -6.01 -17.40
C ILE A 46 -1.72 -7.47 -17.82
N SER A 47 -0.46 -7.93 -17.79
CA SER A 47 -0.16 -9.34 -18.08
C SER A 47 -0.41 -10.29 -16.90
N ARG A 48 -0.32 -9.78 -15.67
CA ARG A 48 -0.54 -10.54 -14.43
C ARG A 48 -0.90 -9.59 -13.28
N VAL A 49 -1.85 -10.01 -12.45
CA VAL A 49 -2.14 -9.37 -11.15
C VAL A 49 -1.49 -10.21 -10.05
N PHE A 50 -0.73 -9.57 -9.17
CA PHE A 50 -0.18 -10.23 -7.98
C PHE A 50 -1.22 -10.27 -6.87
N SER A 51 -1.30 -11.41 -6.19
CA SER A 51 -2.04 -11.52 -4.93
C SER A 51 -1.34 -10.74 -3.81
N THR A 52 -2.08 -10.43 -2.76
CA THR A 52 -1.57 -9.75 -1.55
C THR A 52 -0.61 -10.61 -0.72
N ASP A 53 -0.55 -11.92 -1.01
CA ASP A 53 0.44 -12.83 -0.42
C ASP A 53 1.76 -12.85 -1.20
N GLU A 54 1.71 -12.56 -2.50
CA GLU A 54 2.89 -12.42 -3.35
C GLU A 54 3.57 -11.06 -3.16
N ILE A 55 2.79 -9.97 -3.29
CA ILE A 55 3.28 -8.61 -3.13
C ILE A 55 2.30 -7.85 -2.24
N LEU A 56 2.72 -7.55 -1.02
CA LEU A 56 1.94 -6.73 -0.12
C LEU A 56 1.85 -5.29 -0.68
N PRO A 57 0.64 -4.73 -0.86
CA PRO A 57 0.48 -3.37 -1.38
C PRO A 57 1.12 -2.29 -0.49
N ALA A 58 1.52 -1.18 -1.12
CA ALA A 58 1.82 0.04 -0.37
C ALA A 58 0.56 0.54 0.37
N ALA A 59 0.77 1.15 1.54
CA ALA A 59 -0.33 1.72 2.33
C ALA A 59 -1.16 2.71 1.49
N GLY A 60 -2.48 2.51 1.46
CA GLY A 60 -3.44 3.31 0.71
C GLY A 60 -3.45 3.05 -0.79
N GLN A 61 -2.76 2.02 -1.30
CA GLN A 61 -2.72 1.76 -2.73
C GLN A 61 -4.14 1.54 -3.29
N GLY A 62 -4.52 2.39 -4.25
CA GLY A 62 -5.85 2.33 -4.87
C GLY A 62 -6.89 3.22 -4.22
N ILE A 63 -6.64 3.77 -3.02
CA ILE A 63 -7.55 4.71 -2.36
C ILE A 63 -7.35 6.13 -2.93
N LEU A 64 -8.45 6.87 -3.11
CA LEU A 64 -8.42 8.31 -3.39
C LEU A 64 -8.80 9.05 -2.13
N ALA A 65 -7.96 10.00 -1.71
CA ALA A 65 -8.22 10.86 -0.56
C ALA A 65 -8.47 12.29 -1.04
N VAL A 66 -9.49 12.94 -0.50
CA VAL A 66 -9.77 14.36 -0.72
C VAL A 66 -9.25 15.13 0.47
N GLN A 67 -8.36 16.09 0.24
CA GLN A 67 -7.82 16.97 1.27
C GLN A 67 -8.46 18.34 1.19
N THR A 68 -8.91 18.86 2.32
CA THR A 68 -9.44 20.23 2.45
C THR A 68 -8.63 21.04 3.45
N ARG A 69 -8.81 22.36 3.45
CA ARG A 69 -8.29 23.22 4.51
C ARG A 69 -9.07 22.95 5.80
N GLN A 70 -8.37 22.93 6.92
CA GLN A 70 -9.01 22.80 8.24
C GLN A 70 -10.06 23.91 8.46
N GLY A 71 -11.19 23.55 9.07
CA GLY A 71 -12.29 24.47 9.37
C GLY A 71 -13.23 24.76 8.20
N GLN A 72 -13.03 24.16 7.02
CA GLN A 72 -14.00 24.23 5.93
C GLN A 72 -15.17 23.27 6.15
N ASP A 73 -16.35 23.64 5.66
CA ASP A 73 -17.47 22.69 5.59
C ASP A 73 -17.19 21.62 4.52
N VAL A 74 -17.20 20.36 4.95
CA VAL A 74 -16.97 19.17 4.10
C VAL A 74 -18.23 18.33 3.93
N SER A 75 -19.40 18.88 4.29
CA SER A 75 -20.70 18.20 4.20
C SER A 75 -20.97 17.60 2.81
N CYS A 76 -20.52 18.27 1.76
CA CYS A 76 -20.65 17.82 0.36
C CYS A 76 -19.82 16.56 0.04
N LEU A 77 -18.77 16.27 0.81
CA LEU A 77 -17.90 15.12 0.59
C LEU A 77 -18.46 13.82 1.16
N ARG A 78 -19.50 13.88 2.02
CA ARG A 78 -20.10 12.70 2.65
C ARG A 78 -20.57 11.64 1.65
N LEU A 79 -20.97 12.04 0.44
CA LEU A 79 -21.42 11.13 -0.62
C LEU A 79 -20.28 10.30 -1.24
N PHE A 80 -19.03 10.71 -1.04
CA PHE A 80 -17.84 10.03 -1.57
C PHE A 80 -17.05 9.29 -0.50
N ASP A 81 -17.47 9.39 0.76
CA ASP A 81 -16.82 8.74 1.89
C ASP A 81 -17.20 7.25 1.92
N ASP A 82 -16.20 6.41 1.76
CA ASP A 82 -16.31 4.97 1.95
C ASP A 82 -15.69 4.63 3.32
N ARG A 83 -16.54 4.19 4.25
CA ARG A 83 -16.15 3.86 5.63
C ARG A 83 -15.08 2.76 5.66
N ASP A 84 -15.21 1.74 4.82
CA ASP A 84 -14.28 0.60 4.79
C ASP A 84 -12.92 1.05 4.25
N ALA A 85 -12.90 1.80 3.15
CA ALA A 85 -11.67 2.37 2.61
C ALA A 85 -11.00 3.31 3.60
N ARG A 86 -11.77 4.15 4.31
CA ARG A 86 -11.22 5.06 5.32
C ARG A 86 -10.59 4.29 6.49
N ASP A 87 -11.27 3.30 7.03
CA ASP A 87 -10.77 2.56 8.19
C ASP A 87 -9.53 1.74 7.82
N CYS A 88 -9.51 1.10 6.64
CA CYS A 88 -8.30 0.47 6.09
C CYS A 88 -7.16 1.47 5.93
N LEU A 89 -7.41 2.63 5.31
CA LEU A 89 -6.39 3.65 5.09
C LEU A 89 -5.78 4.15 6.41
N LEU A 90 -6.60 4.38 7.44
CA LEU A 90 -6.12 4.84 8.74
C LEU A 90 -5.22 3.80 9.41
N ALA A 91 -5.62 2.52 9.40
CA ALA A 91 -4.81 1.42 9.96
C ALA A 91 -3.49 1.23 9.20
N GLU A 92 -3.51 1.25 7.87
CA GLU A 92 -2.31 1.10 7.05
C GLU A 92 -1.34 2.28 7.23
N ARG A 93 -1.88 3.52 7.28
CA ARG A 93 -1.07 4.72 7.47
C ARG A 93 -0.47 4.79 8.85
N SER A 94 -1.17 4.36 9.91
CA SER A 94 -0.61 4.38 11.26
C SER A 94 0.56 3.41 11.39
N PHE A 95 0.48 2.22 10.78
CA PHE A 95 1.59 1.29 10.71
C PHE A 95 2.83 1.89 10.04
N VAL A 96 2.66 2.46 8.83
CA VAL A 96 3.79 3.06 8.10
C VAL A 96 4.37 4.27 8.84
N ARG A 97 3.51 5.12 9.40
CA ARG A 97 3.94 6.29 10.19
C ARG A 97 4.72 5.91 11.43
N ALA A 98 4.30 4.88 12.16
CA ALA A 98 4.98 4.45 13.36
C ALA A 98 6.42 4.02 13.05
N LEU A 99 6.65 3.32 11.93
CA LEU A 99 7.99 2.89 11.48
C LEU A 99 8.86 4.01 10.88
N ASP A 100 8.47 5.29 11.02
CA ASP A 100 9.09 6.42 10.33
C ASP A 100 9.20 6.21 8.80
N GLY A 101 8.25 5.46 8.25
CA GLY A 101 8.20 5.09 6.84
C GLY A 101 7.75 6.25 5.95
N GLY A 102 8.54 6.58 4.95
CA GLY A 102 8.15 7.45 3.83
C GLY A 102 7.88 6.65 2.55
N CYS A 103 7.53 7.33 1.45
CA CYS A 103 7.29 6.69 0.14
C CYS A 103 8.49 5.91 -0.42
N SER A 104 9.70 6.15 0.10
CA SER A 104 10.93 5.45 -0.27
C SER A 104 11.37 4.38 0.73
N SER A 105 10.70 4.28 1.88
CA SER A 105 11.00 3.24 2.87
C SER A 105 10.44 1.91 2.38
N PRO A 106 11.15 0.78 2.56
CA PRO A 106 10.69 -0.53 2.16
C PRO A 106 9.64 -1.07 3.16
N THR A 107 8.54 -0.35 3.33
CA THR A 107 7.42 -0.71 4.19
C THR A 107 6.15 -0.85 3.37
N ALA A 108 5.30 -1.80 3.77
CA ALA A 108 4.02 -2.06 3.12
C ALA A 108 3.00 -2.43 4.18
N ALA A 109 1.73 -2.11 3.92
CA ALA A 109 0.64 -2.36 4.84
C ALA A 109 -0.64 -2.52 4.02
N PHE A 110 -1.41 -3.55 4.34
CA PHE A 110 -2.68 -3.81 3.68
C PHE A 110 -3.70 -4.28 4.70
N ALA A 111 -4.83 -3.56 4.76
CA ALA A 111 -5.93 -3.85 5.64
C ALA A 111 -7.18 -4.28 4.87
N THR A 112 -7.94 -5.17 5.48
CA THR A 112 -9.25 -5.61 4.99
C THR A 112 -10.27 -5.53 6.11
N VAL A 113 -11.50 -5.14 5.79
CA VAL A 113 -12.62 -5.10 6.72
C VAL A 113 -13.61 -6.22 6.39
N SER A 114 -14.08 -6.92 7.42
CA SER A 114 -15.17 -7.89 7.36
C SER A 114 -16.13 -7.62 8.51
N GLY A 115 -17.25 -6.96 8.22
CA GLY A 115 -18.20 -6.49 9.24
C GLY A 115 -17.57 -5.43 10.15
N GLU A 116 -17.49 -5.71 11.44
CA GLU A 116 -16.88 -4.83 12.45
C GLU A 116 -15.44 -5.23 12.80
N THR A 117 -14.85 -6.20 12.08
CA THR A 117 -13.46 -6.61 12.26
C THR A 117 -12.58 -6.07 11.14
N ILE A 118 -11.45 -5.47 11.51
CA ILE A 118 -10.37 -5.11 10.59
C ILE A 118 -9.20 -6.07 10.80
N THR A 119 -8.60 -6.51 9.70
CA THR A 119 -7.37 -7.30 9.68
C THR A 119 -6.31 -6.49 8.94
N LEU A 120 -5.16 -6.27 9.57
CA LEU A 120 -4.03 -5.57 9.00
C LEU A 120 -2.82 -6.51 8.89
N LYS A 121 -2.26 -6.62 7.68
CA LYS A 121 -0.98 -7.26 7.42
C LYS A 121 0.08 -6.19 7.17
N GLY A 122 1.15 -6.23 7.93
CA GLY A 122 2.27 -5.29 7.84
C GLY A 122 3.54 -5.96 7.32
N MET A 123 4.36 -5.22 6.57
CA MET A 123 5.69 -5.63 6.14
C MET A 123 6.74 -4.67 6.72
N TYR A 124 7.72 -5.24 7.41
CA TYR A 124 8.86 -4.54 7.98
C TYR A 124 10.17 -5.13 7.43
N VAL A 125 11.12 -4.27 7.08
CA VAL A 125 12.47 -4.68 6.68
C VAL A 125 13.42 -4.31 7.81
N THR A 126 14.10 -5.33 8.35
CA THR A 126 15.03 -5.15 9.47
C THR A 126 16.32 -4.45 9.03
N ALA A 127 17.14 -4.02 10.00
CA ALA A 127 18.47 -3.46 9.73
C ALA A 127 19.41 -4.44 8.97
N ARG A 128 19.10 -5.74 8.97
CA ARG A 128 19.83 -6.78 8.22
C ARG A 128 19.18 -7.09 6.86
N GLU A 129 18.39 -6.17 6.34
CA GLU A 129 17.67 -6.28 5.05
C GLU A 129 16.75 -7.51 4.95
N THR A 130 16.31 -8.03 6.10
CA THR A 130 15.41 -9.19 6.14
C THR A 130 13.97 -8.71 6.14
N VAL A 131 13.15 -9.22 5.23
CA VAL A 131 11.72 -8.92 5.16
C VAL A 131 10.96 -9.77 6.19
N ARG A 132 10.10 -9.12 6.97
CA ARG A 132 9.19 -9.72 7.95
C ARG A 132 7.77 -9.30 7.68
N PHE A 133 6.84 -10.24 7.89
CA PHE A 133 5.41 -10.00 7.78
C PHE A 133 4.75 -10.44 9.08
N GLU A 134 3.83 -9.62 9.57
CA GLU A 134 2.97 -9.97 10.71
C GLU A 134 1.54 -9.51 10.42
N THR A 135 0.58 -10.10 11.13
CA THR A 135 -0.84 -9.79 10.95
C THR A 135 -1.52 -9.60 12.30
N VAL A 136 -2.36 -8.58 12.40
CA VAL A 136 -3.19 -8.31 13.58
C VAL A 136 -4.65 -8.15 13.14
N SER A 137 -5.58 -8.53 14.01
CA SER A 137 -7.01 -8.31 13.78
C SER A 137 -7.69 -7.81 15.05
N GLY A 138 -8.75 -7.03 14.89
CA GLY A 138 -9.52 -6.50 16.01
C GLY A 138 -10.71 -5.65 15.56
N PRO A 139 -11.39 -4.96 16.48
CA PRO A 139 -12.49 -4.05 16.15
C PRO A 139 -12.02 -2.96 15.18
N ARG A 140 -12.81 -2.68 14.14
CA ARG A 140 -12.43 -1.70 13.10
C ARG A 140 -12.25 -0.28 13.63
N GLU A 141 -12.95 0.08 14.70
CA GLU A 141 -12.78 1.35 15.42
C GLU A 141 -11.39 1.52 16.04
N GLU A 142 -10.68 0.41 16.30
CA GLU A 142 -9.32 0.42 16.83
C GLU A 142 -8.25 0.32 15.74
N GLY A 143 -8.63 0.31 14.45
CA GLY A 143 -7.73 0.05 13.32
C GLY A 143 -6.46 0.90 13.33
N GLU A 144 -6.59 2.20 13.61
CA GLU A 144 -5.43 3.10 13.71
C GLU A 144 -4.47 2.69 14.84
N ARG A 145 -5.02 2.34 16.01
CA ARG A 145 -4.25 1.88 17.18
C ARG A 145 -3.59 0.52 16.91
N LEU A 146 -4.29 -0.39 16.24
CA LEU A 146 -3.78 -1.70 15.85
C LEU A 146 -2.57 -1.56 14.92
N GLY A 147 -2.65 -0.66 13.93
CA GLY A 147 -1.53 -0.41 13.02
C GLY A 147 -0.28 0.12 13.71
N ALA A 148 -0.42 1.10 14.59
CA ALA A 148 0.71 1.60 15.38
C ALA A 148 1.29 0.52 16.30
N SER A 149 0.42 -0.24 16.98
CA SER A 149 0.85 -1.30 17.91
C SER A 149 1.61 -2.42 17.19
N LEU A 150 1.15 -2.84 16.01
CA LEU A 150 1.80 -3.85 15.19
C LEU A 150 3.20 -3.40 14.75
N ALA A 151 3.34 -2.15 14.32
CA ALA A 151 4.63 -1.57 13.95
C ALA A 151 5.63 -1.60 15.11
N ASP A 152 5.21 -1.18 16.30
CA ASP A 152 6.07 -1.16 17.50
C ASP A 152 6.41 -2.55 18.03
N GLU A 153 5.50 -3.51 17.89
CA GLU A 153 5.78 -4.93 18.16
C GLU A 153 6.82 -5.48 17.19
N MET A 154 6.61 -5.30 15.88
CA MET A 154 7.54 -5.79 14.86
C MET A 154 8.93 -5.18 15.03
N ARG A 155 9.01 -3.88 15.30
CA ARG A 155 10.29 -3.20 15.56
C ARG A 155 11.00 -3.80 16.77
N ARG A 156 10.35 -3.89 17.94
CA ARG A 156 10.95 -4.50 19.15
C ARG A 156 11.36 -5.96 18.96
N LYS A 157 10.64 -6.71 18.12
CA LYS A 157 10.88 -8.13 17.87
C LYS A 157 12.02 -8.38 16.89
N TYR A 158 12.28 -7.45 15.96
CA TYR A 158 13.14 -7.68 14.80
C TYR A 158 14.28 -6.66 14.60
N GLU A 159 14.31 -5.59 15.40
CA GLU A 159 15.45 -4.69 15.56
C GLU A 159 16.51 -5.31 16.49
#